data_AF-A0A1F4G5G9-F1
#
_entry.id   AF-A0A1F4G5G9-F1
#
_cell.length_a   1.000
_cell.length_b   1.000
_cell.length_c   1.000
_cell.angle_alpha   90.00
_cell.angle_beta   90.00
_cell.angle_gamma   90.00
#
_symmetry.space_group_name_H-M   'P 1'
#
loop_
_entity.id
_entity.type
_entity.pdbx_description
1 polymer ?
#
loop_
_entity_poly.entity_id
_entity_poly.type
_entity_poly.pdbx_seq_one_letter_code
_entity_poly.pdbx_strand_id
1 'polypeptide(L)'
;MWWRERGAGLAAASRAWLGRSRAWWLSALLLLVPALLTWGWLGWRPHQADAFDDSDLGVNAQVSELLRGEQLVPPPPLPPEVFATADVEVLRPMLSSADRRWERMDADFVQTLLRVFKVMKDVHGYDMALLEGYRSPQRQAVLLARGPSVTGAAPGQSYHQHGLAADCAFLRDGRLVISERDPWAMRGYELYGQVAEQQGLTWGGRWRLMDFGHVEWRKPGLRLPKATQLVTAHPS
;
A
#
# COMPACT_ATOMS: atom_id res chain seq x y z
N MET A 1 -65.64 3.05 69.49
CA MET A 1 -65.56 2.14 68.33
C MET A 1 -65.11 2.98 67.14
N TRP A 2 -64.12 2.52 66.38
CA TRP A 2 -63.38 3.23 65.30
C TRP A 2 -62.41 4.31 65.84
N TRP A 3 -61.11 4.34 65.54
CA TRP A 3 -60.40 4.06 64.28
C TRP A 3 -59.04 3.37 64.52
N ARG A 4 -58.94 2.08 64.19
CA ARG A 4 -57.73 1.46 63.63
C ARG A 4 -57.83 1.74 62.12
N GLU A 5 -56.80 2.32 61.50
CA GLU A 5 -56.46 2.23 60.06
C GLU A 5 -55.66 3.46 59.60
N ARG A 6 -54.36 3.53 59.90
CA ARG A 6 -53.41 4.40 59.16
C ARG A 6 -52.01 3.80 58.97
N GLY A 7 -51.84 2.48 59.15
CA GLY A 7 -50.51 1.82 59.05
C GLY A 7 -50.28 0.98 57.78
N ALA A 8 -51.32 0.58 57.05
CA ALA A 8 -51.21 -0.48 56.05
C ALA A 8 -51.01 0.00 54.59
N GLY A 9 -51.28 1.28 54.29
CA GLY A 9 -51.25 1.79 52.91
C GLY A 9 -49.86 2.07 52.33
N LEU A 10 -48.87 2.43 53.15
CA LEU A 10 -47.54 2.84 52.68
C LEU A 10 -46.59 1.65 52.41
N ALA A 11 -46.82 0.50 53.06
CA ALA A 11 -45.99 -0.70 52.88
C ALA A 11 -46.37 -1.53 51.65
N ALA A 12 -47.64 -1.49 51.21
CA ALA A 12 -48.11 -2.23 50.04
C ALA A 12 -47.73 -1.52 48.72
N ALA A 13 -47.82 -0.18 48.69
CA ALA A 13 -47.47 0.61 47.50
C ALA A 13 -45.96 0.57 47.19
N SER A 14 -45.09 0.50 48.22
CA SER A 14 -43.64 0.44 48.04
C SER A 14 -43.15 -0.88 47.46
N ARG A 15 -43.73 -2.02 47.85
CA ARG A 15 -43.36 -3.35 47.31
C ARG A 15 -43.76 -3.55 45.85
N ALA A 16 -44.91 -3.01 45.43
CA ALA A 16 -45.36 -3.10 44.03
C ALA A 16 -44.50 -2.21 43.09
N TRP A 17 -44.06 -1.05 43.58
CA TRP A 17 -43.19 -0.14 42.82
C TRP A 17 -41.74 -0.69 42.68
N LEU A 18 -41.21 -1.29 43.75
CA LEU A 18 -39.91 -1.99 43.75
C LEU A 18 -39.89 -3.27 42.88
N GLY A 19 -41.03 -3.96 42.75
CA GLY A 19 -41.17 -5.13 41.88
C GLY A 19 -41.21 -4.79 40.40
N ARG A 20 -41.96 -3.73 40.03
CA ARG A 20 -41.95 -3.21 38.65
C ARG A 20 -40.56 -2.69 38.29
N SER A 21 -39.93 -1.85 39.11
CA SER A 21 -38.60 -1.29 38.80
C SER A 21 -37.54 -2.37 38.59
N ARG A 22 -37.56 -3.46 39.37
CA ARG A 22 -36.67 -4.62 39.15
C ARG A 22 -36.89 -5.29 37.79
N ALA A 23 -38.13 -5.46 37.34
CA ALA A 23 -38.43 -6.02 36.02
C ALA A 23 -37.96 -5.09 34.89
N TRP A 24 -38.10 -3.76 35.05
CA TRP A 24 -37.55 -2.78 34.10
C TRP A 24 -36.02 -2.81 34.06
N TRP A 25 -35.35 -2.89 35.21
CA TRP A 25 -33.89 -2.99 35.28
C TRP A 25 -33.36 -4.30 34.71
N LEU A 26 -34.03 -5.43 34.96
CA LEU A 26 -33.66 -6.72 34.37
C LEU A 26 -33.87 -6.74 32.85
N SER A 27 -34.95 -6.13 32.35
CA SER A 27 -35.20 -6.02 30.91
C SER A 27 -34.21 -5.07 30.22
N ALA A 28 -33.88 -3.95 30.85
CA ALA A 28 -32.85 -3.02 30.36
C ALA A 28 -31.47 -3.68 30.35
N LEU A 29 -31.13 -4.45 31.39
CA LEU A 29 -29.88 -5.21 31.45
C LEU A 29 -29.83 -6.30 30.36
N LEU A 30 -30.94 -7.01 30.13
CA LEU A 30 -31.04 -8.05 29.09
C LEU A 30 -30.85 -7.49 27.67
N LEU A 31 -31.18 -6.21 27.43
CA LEU A 31 -30.99 -5.56 26.14
C LEU A 31 -29.63 -4.85 26.01
N LEU A 32 -29.17 -4.19 27.07
CA LEU A 32 -27.93 -3.42 27.05
C LEU A 32 -26.69 -4.30 27.14
N VAL A 33 -26.74 -5.43 27.86
CA VAL A 33 -25.57 -6.32 28.01
C VAL A 33 -25.19 -6.97 26.66
N PRO A 34 -26.09 -7.55 25.86
CA PRO A 34 -25.74 -8.06 24.54
C PRO A 34 -25.25 -6.94 23.61
N ALA A 35 -25.85 -5.76 23.64
CA ALA A 35 -25.43 -4.62 22.82
C ALA A 35 -24.01 -4.15 23.16
N LEU A 36 -23.68 -4.01 24.45
CA LEU A 36 -22.35 -3.65 24.92
C LEU A 36 -21.33 -4.78 24.67
N LEU A 37 -21.74 -6.04 24.79
CA LEU A 37 -20.89 -7.17 24.42
C LEU A 37 -20.64 -7.22 22.91
N THR A 38 -21.63 -6.94 22.06
CA THR A 38 -21.43 -6.85 20.60
C THR A 38 -20.55 -5.66 20.22
N TRP A 39 -20.70 -4.51 20.89
CA TRP A 39 -19.88 -3.32 20.65
C TRP A 39 -18.44 -3.54 21.13
N GLY A 40 -18.25 -4.14 22.31
CA GLY A 40 -16.95 -4.51 22.84
C GLY A 40 -16.28 -5.59 21.99
N TRP A 41 -17.04 -6.59 21.52
CA TRP A 41 -16.54 -7.63 20.62
C TRP A 41 -16.18 -7.07 19.24
N LEU A 42 -16.97 -6.14 18.70
CA LEU A 42 -16.68 -5.45 17.43
C LEU A 42 -15.46 -4.50 17.57
N GLY A 43 -15.28 -3.87 18.72
CA GLY A 43 -14.13 -3.01 19.02
C GLY A 43 -12.84 -3.77 19.40
N TRP A 44 -12.95 -5.02 19.86
CA TRP A 44 -11.81 -5.90 20.13
C TRP A 44 -11.42 -6.75 18.93
N ARG A 45 -12.29 -6.89 17.92
CA ARG A 45 -11.80 -7.37 16.62
C ARG A 45 -10.76 -6.35 16.14
N PRO A 46 -9.49 -6.74 15.97
CA PRO A 46 -8.63 -5.93 15.12
C PRO A 46 -9.41 -5.72 13.82
N HIS A 47 -9.46 -4.49 13.32
CA HIS A 47 -9.86 -4.20 11.94
C HIS A 47 -8.87 -4.92 11.00
N GLN A 48 -8.93 -6.26 10.95
CA GLN A 48 -8.80 -6.99 9.73
C GLN A 48 -10.12 -6.72 9.04
N ALA A 49 -10.13 -5.64 8.23
CA ALA A 49 -11.10 -5.52 7.16
C ALA A 49 -11.19 -6.91 6.54
N ASP A 50 -12.40 -7.47 6.50
CA ASP A 50 -12.66 -8.78 5.93
C ASP A 50 -11.85 -8.88 4.64
N ALA A 51 -10.83 -9.74 4.70
CA ALA A 51 -10.13 -10.17 3.53
C ALA A 51 -11.23 -10.64 2.61
N PHE A 52 -11.45 -9.89 1.54
CA PHE A 52 -12.09 -10.47 0.37
C PHE A 52 -11.35 -11.78 0.13
N ASP A 53 -12.13 -12.85 0.12
CA ASP A 53 -11.65 -14.19 -0.19
C ASP A 53 -11.10 -14.14 -1.62
N ASP A 54 -9.82 -13.76 -1.73
CA ASP A 54 -9.06 -13.68 -2.98
C ASP A 54 -8.65 -15.08 -3.43
N SER A 55 -9.30 -16.12 -2.90
CA SER A 55 -9.13 -17.52 -3.29
C SER A 55 -9.51 -17.79 -4.76
N ASP A 56 -10.02 -16.78 -5.49
CA ASP A 56 -10.24 -16.83 -6.93
C ASP A 56 -9.23 -16.03 -7.77
N LEU A 57 -8.23 -15.37 -7.16
CA LEU A 57 -7.00 -14.99 -7.88
C LEU A 57 -6.04 -16.17 -7.89
N GLY A 58 -6.44 -17.22 -8.61
CA GLY A 58 -5.62 -18.36 -8.99
C GLY A 58 -4.45 -17.99 -9.92
N VAL A 59 -3.64 -17.00 -9.54
CA VAL A 59 -2.34 -16.69 -10.15
C VAL A 59 -1.31 -17.66 -9.55
N ASN A 60 -1.60 -18.94 -9.74
CA ASN A 60 -0.74 -20.10 -9.62
C ASN A 60 0.37 -19.99 -8.55
N ALA A 61 0.03 -20.27 -7.29
CA ALA A 61 1.00 -20.41 -6.20
C ALA A 61 2.20 -21.29 -6.60
N GLN A 62 1.98 -22.27 -7.47
CA GLN A 62 3.01 -23.14 -8.06
C GLN A 62 4.08 -22.37 -8.86
N VAL A 63 3.73 -21.35 -9.64
CA VAL A 63 4.70 -20.52 -10.38
C VAL A 63 5.52 -19.68 -9.39
N SER A 64 4.87 -19.10 -8.38
CA SER A 64 5.57 -18.38 -7.32
C SER A 64 6.49 -19.29 -6.48
N GLU A 65 6.10 -20.54 -6.23
CA GLU A 65 6.88 -21.56 -5.51
C GLU A 65 8.13 -21.98 -6.31
N LEU A 66 7.96 -22.27 -7.61
CA LEU A 66 9.06 -22.64 -8.52
C LEU A 66 10.11 -21.52 -8.61
N LEU A 67 9.67 -20.26 -8.56
CA LEU A 67 10.55 -19.09 -8.59
C LEU A 67 11.28 -18.78 -7.29
N ARG A 68 10.99 -19.44 -6.18
CA ARG A 68 11.76 -19.26 -4.95
C ARG A 68 13.13 -19.95 -5.01
N GLY A 69 13.29 -20.98 -5.85
CA GLY A 69 14.53 -21.76 -5.97
C GLY A 69 15.48 -21.31 -7.07
N GLU A 70 15.00 -20.54 -8.06
CA GLU A 70 15.79 -20.06 -9.19
C GLU A 70 16.16 -18.58 -9.02
N GLN A 71 17.47 -18.26 -9.11
CA GLN A 71 17.91 -16.88 -9.14
C GLN A 71 17.63 -16.28 -10.52
N LEU A 72 16.69 -15.34 -10.58
CA LEU A 72 16.33 -14.68 -11.82
C LEU A 72 17.42 -13.68 -12.24
N VAL A 73 17.65 -13.60 -13.54
CA VAL A 73 18.57 -12.65 -14.16
C VAL A 73 17.78 -11.48 -14.73
N PRO A 74 18.24 -10.23 -14.53
CA PRO A 74 17.60 -9.08 -15.15
C PRO A 74 17.51 -9.19 -16.68
N PRO A 75 16.45 -8.64 -17.30
CA PRO A 75 16.37 -8.56 -18.75
C PRO A 75 17.52 -7.69 -19.30
N PRO A 76 17.95 -7.92 -20.56
CA PRO A 76 18.96 -7.09 -21.19
C PRO A 76 18.52 -5.62 -21.20
N PRO A 77 19.46 -4.66 -21.09
CA PRO A 77 19.14 -3.25 -21.11
C PRO A 77 18.51 -2.85 -22.45
N LEU A 78 17.48 -2.01 -22.40
CA LEU A 78 16.85 -1.47 -23.60
C LEU A 78 17.74 -0.41 -24.26
N PRO A 79 17.61 -0.21 -25.58
CA PRO A 79 18.30 0.87 -26.28
C PRO A 79 17.98 2.24 -25.65
N PRO A 80 18.98 3.13 -25.43
CA PRO A 80 18.77 4.42 -24.78
C PRO A 80 17.71 5.30 -25.46
N GLU A 81 17.55 5.16 -26.77
CA GLU A 81 16.62 5.92 -27.61
C GLU A 81 15.16 5.72 -27.19
N VAL A 82 14.84 4.54 -26.64
CA VAL A 82 13.51 4.20 -26.15
C VAL A 82 13.08 5.12 -25.00
N PHE A 83 14.03 5.65 -24.21
CA PHE A 83 13.77 6.52 -23.06
C PHE A 83 13.92 8.03 -23.38
N ALA A 84 14.32 8.37 -24.59
CA ALA A 84 14.65 9.74 -25.00
C ALA A 84 13.66 10.32 -26.02
N THR A 85 12.55 9.63 -26.28
CA THR A 85 11.51 10.12 -27.18
C THR A 85 10.77 11.32 -26.57
N ALA A 86 10.24 12.20 -27.42
CA ALA A 86 9.61 13.44 -26.95
C ALA A 86 8.36 13.19 -26.07
N ASP A 87 7.57 12.19 -26.42
CA ASP A 87 6.43 11.69 -25.67
C ASP A 87 6.82 11.15 -24.29
N VAL A 88 7.95 10.46 -24.18
CA VAL A 88 8.49 10.01 -22.89
C VAL A 88 8.96 11.19 -22.04
N GLU A 89 9.69 12.15 -22.61
CA GLU A 89 10.18 13.33 -21.87
C GLU A 89 9.04 14.20 -21.33
N VAL A 90 7.92 14.29 -22.05
CA VAL A 90 6.71 14.99 -21.58
C VAL A 90 6.08 14.28 -20.37
N LEU A 91 6.00 12.94 -20.39
CA LEU A 91 5.38 12.14 -19.33
C LEU A 91 6.28 11.96 -18.10
N ARG A 92 7.59 11.85 -18.32
CA ARG A 92 8.61 11.61 -17.29
C ARG A 92 9.85 12.43 -17.62
N PRO A 93 9.90 13.71 -17.19
CA PRO A 93 11.04 14.57 -17.49
C PRO A 93 12.36 14.00 -16.96
N MET A 94 13.43 14.16 -17.74
CA MET A 94 14.78 13.67 -17.43
C MET A 94 14.87 12.15 -17.27
N LEU A 95 13.94 11.38 -17.83
CA LEU A 95 13.96 9.92 -17.72
C LEU A 95 15.19 9.33 -18.38
N SER A 96 15.65 9.87 -19.51
CA SER A 96 16.86 9.43 -20.21
C SER A 96 18.11 9.35 -19.30
N SER A 97 18.19 10.19 -18.27
CA SER A 97 19.29 10.24 -17.30
C SER A 97 19.08 9.41 -16.02
N ALA A 98 18.00 8.64 -15.94
CA ALA A 98 17.71 7.75 -14.81
C ALA A 98 18.68 6.56 -14.73
N ASP A 99 19.01 6.11 -13.51
CA ASP A 99 19.87 4.94 -13.30
C ASP A 99 19.01 3.66 -13.30
N ARG A 100 19.32 2.77 -14.24
CA ARG A 100 18.60 1.49 -14.46
C ARG A 100 19.48 0.28 -14.17
N ARG A 101 20.62 0.49 -13.51
CA ARG A 101 21.55 -0.57 -13.13
C ARG A 101 21.00 -1.36 -11.96
N TRP A 102 20.68 -2.62 -12.22
CA TRP A 102 20.12 -3.54 -11.24
C TRP A 102 21.07 -3.80 -10.06
N GLU A 103 22.37 -3.80 -10.33
CA GLU A 103 23.44 -3.97 -9.33
C GLU A 103 23.55 -2.82 -8.32
N ARG A 104 22.84 -1.70 -8.55
CA ARG A 104 22.74 -0.59 -7.60
C ARG A 104 21.54 -0.69 -6.65
N MET A 105 20.72 -1.71 -6.82
CA MET A 105 19.56 -2.00 -5.99
C MET A 105 19.88 -3.13 -4.99
N ASP A 106 19.09 -3.23 -3.92
CA ASP A 106 19.18 -4.34 -2.97
C ASP A 106 18.90 -5.67 -3.69
N ALA A 107 19.74 -6.68 -3.47
CA ALA A 107 19.68 -7.93 -4.24
C ALA A 107 18.38 -8.71 -4.00
N ASP A 108 17.83 -8.69 -2.79
CA ASP A 108 16.57 -9.37 -2.47
C ASP A 108 15.39 -8.62 -3.09
N PHE A 109 15.46 -7.28 -3.09
CA PHE A 109 14.49 -6.45 -3.81
C PHE A 109 14.52 -6.74 -5.32
N VAL A 110 15.71 -6.84 -5.92
CA VAL A 110 15.87 -7.20 -7.33
C VAL A 110 15.22 -8.55 -7.62
N GLN A 111 15.50 -9.58 -6.84
CA GLN A 111 14.88 -10.90 -7.06
C GLN A 111 13.36 -10.84 -6.94
N THR A 112 12.84 -10.07 -5.99
CA THR A 112 11.41 -9.87 -5.82
C THR A 112 10.79 -9.16 -7.03
N LEU A 113 11.41 -8.08 -7.51
CA LEU A 113 10.96 -7.35 -8.69
C LEU A 113 11.03 -8.19 -9.97
N LEU A 114 12.05 -9.04 -10.11
CA LEU A 114 12.17 -9.96 -11.25
C LEU A 114 11.08 -11.04 -11.24
N ARG A 115 10.65 -11.52 -10.06
CA ARG A 115 9.47 -12.40 -9.98
C ARG A 115 8.21 -11.68 -10.44
N VAL A 116 8.02 -10.42 -10.06
CA VAL A 116 6.91 -9.60 -10.56
C VAL A 116 6.96 -9.47 -12.08
N PHE A 117 8.13 -9.13 -12.65
CA PHE A 117 8.31 -9.02 -14.10
C PHE A 117 7.98 -10.33 -14.82
N LYS A 118 8.41 -11.46 -14.27
CA LYS A 118 8.14 -12.78 -14.83
C LYS A 118 6.64 -13.11 -14.81
N VAL A 119 5.96 -12.88 -13.70
CA VAL A 119 4.50 -13.10 -13.62
C VAL A 119 3.76 -12.19 -14.59
N MET A 120 4.12 -10.91 -14.67
CA MET A 120 3.53 -9.95 -15.61
C MET A 120 3.67 -10.41 -17.07
N LYS A 121 4.84 -10.94 -17.43
CA LYS A 121 5.08 -11.47 -18.78
C LYS A 121 4.33 -12.78 -19.02
N ASP A 122 4.53 -13.78 -18.17
CA ASP A 122 4.09 -15.16 -18.42
C ASP A 122 2.59 -15.34 -18.24
N VAL A 123 1.97 -14.60 -17.31
CA VAL A 123 0.54 -14.71 -16.99
C VAL A 123 -0.29 -13.64 -17.68
N HIS A 124 0.23 -12.41 -17.73
CA HIS A 124 -0.55 -11.26 -18.20
C HIS A 124 -0.13 -10.74 -19.57
N GLY A 125 0.98 -11.24 -20.15
CA GLY A 125 1.45 -10.83 -21.47
C GLY A 125 2.01 -9.40 -21.53
N TYR A 126 2.44 -8.83 -20.40
CA TYR A 126 3.06 -7.51 -20.35
C TYR A 126 4.57 -7.63 -20.26
N ASP A 127 5.27 -7.18 -21.30
CA ASP A 127 6.71 -6.95 -21.22
C ASP A 127 6.97 -5.69 -20.39
N MET A 128 7.68 -5.85 -19.27
CA MET A 128 7.99 -4.76 -18.33
C MET A 128 9.33 -4.10 -18.67
N ALA A 129 9.45 -2.81 -18.35
CA ALA A 129 10.69 -2.06 -18.43
C ALA A 129 10.94 -1.29 -17.13
N LEU A 130 12.19 -1.36 -16.65
CA LEU A 130 12.67 -0.53 -15.55
C LEU A 130 12.94 0.89 -16.06
N LEU A 131 12.20 1.87 -15.51
CA LEU A 131 12.37 3.29 -15.83
C LEU A 131 13.47 3.92 -14.96
N GLU A 132 13.42 3.67 -13.65
CA GLU A 132 14.42 4.13 -12.69
C GLU A 132 14.47 3.19 -11.49
N GLY A 133 15.67 2.71 -11.14
CA GLY A 133 15.91 1.89 -9.94
C GLY A 133 16.57 2.72 -8.84
N TYR A 134 17.89 2.84 -8.89
CA TYR A 134 18.63 3.70 -7.97
C TYR A 134 18.49 5.19 -8.34
N ARG A 135 18.35 6.07 -7.35
CA ARG A 135 18.37 7.53 -7.54
C ARG A 135 19.40 8.16 -6.61
N SER A 136 20.32 8.97 -7.14
CA SER A 136 21.30 9.66 -6.28
C SER A 136 20.64 10.79 -5.48
N PRO A 137 21.20 11.18 -4.32
CA PRO A 137 20.76 12.37 -3.57
C PRO A 137 20.77 13.64 -4.43
N GLN A 138 21.75 13.80 -5.32
CA GLN A 138 21.87 14.94 -6.21
C GLN A 138 20.73 14.96 -7.25
N ARG A 139 20.41 13.81 -7.85
CA ARG A 139 19.27 13.69 -8.75
C ARG A 139 17.95 13.95 -8.01
N GLN A 140 17.80 13.45 -6.79
CA GLN A 140 16.63 13.72 -5.96
C GLN A 140 16.45 15.23 -5.71
N ALA A 141 17.53 15.96 -5.44
CA ALA A 141 17.48 17.42 -5.26
C ALA A 141 17.03 18.14 -6.56
N VAL A 142 17.55 17.71 -7.72
CA VAL A 142 17.13 18.25 -9.02
C VAL A 142 15.65 17.98 -9.30
N LEU A 143 15.16 16.77 -9.01
CA LEU A 143 13.75 16.41 -9.19
C LEU A 143 12.83 17.17 -8.24
N LEU A 144 13.23 17.32 -6.96
CA LEU A 144 12.48 18.12 -5.98
C LEU A 144 12.34 19.58 -6.43
N ALA A 145 13.38 20.16 -7.02
CA ALA A 145 13.36 21.53 -7.53
C ALA A 145 12.36 21.74 -8.69
N ARG A 146 11.91 20.67 -9.35
CA ARG A 146 10.84 20.72 -10.38
C ARG A 146 9.43 20.77 -9.79
N GLY A 147 9.30 20.59 -8.48
CA GLY A 147 8.06 20.76 -7.75
C GLY A 147 7.33 19.47 -7.37
N PRO A 148 6.24 19.59 -6.61
CA PRO A 148 5.56 18.47 -5.95
C PRO A 148 4.82 17.54 -6.90
N SER A 149 4.62 17.92 -8.17
CA SER A 149 4.08 17.05 -9.21
C SER A 149 5.07 15.97 -9.66
N VAL A 150 6.37 16.15 -9.40
CA VAL A 150 7.42 15.17 -9.72
C VAL A 150 7.78 14.36 -8.48
N THR A 151 8.11 15.03 -7.38
CA THR A 151 8.41 14.38 -6.10
C THR A 151 8.26 15.37 -4.94
N GLY A 152 7.73 14.90 -3.82
CA GLY A 152 7.74 15.65 -2.55
C GLY A 152 8.90 15.26 -1.61
N ALA A 153 9.68 14.24 -1.97
CA ALA A 153 10.75 13.72 -1.11
C ALA A 153 12.05 14.54 -1.24
N ALA A 154 12.64 14.93 -0.11
CA ALA A 154 13.96 15.53 -0.08
C ALA A 154 15.08 14.48 -0.26
N PRO A 155 16.32 14.89 -0.56
CA PRO A 155 17.45 13.98 -0.55
C PRO A 155 17.55 13.21 0.77
N GLY A 156 17.57 11.88 0.66
CA GLY A 156 17.64 10.92 1.75
C GLY A 156 16.28 10.35 2.16
N GLN A 157 15.20 10.79 1.53
CA GLN A 157 13.82 10.47 1.95
C GLN A 157 13.07 9.60 0.94
N SER A 158 13.73 9.17 -0.13
CA SER A 158 13.16 8.26 -1.14
C SER A 158 13.84 6.90 -1.08
N TYR A 159 13.05 5.82 -1.14
CA TYR A 159 13.56 4.44 -1.19
C TYR A 159 14.45 4.16 -2.41
N HIS A 160 14.32 4.91 -3.50
CA HIS A 160 15.23 4.81 -4.64
C HIS A 160 16.69 5.09 -4.25
N GLN A 161 16.92 5.96 -3.27
CA GLN A 161 18.26 6.29 -2.80
C GLN A 161 18.90 5.17 -1.97
N HIS A 162 18.10 4.20 -1.57
CA HIS A 162 18.50 3.01 -0.83
C HIS A 162 18.44 1.74 -1.70
N GLY A 163 18.15 1.87 -3.00
CA GLY A 163 18.04 0.71 -3.89
C GLY A 163 16.83 -0.19 -3.59
N LEU A 164 15.79 0.38 -2.97
CA LEU A 164 14.61 -0.35 -2.49
C LEU A 164 13.31 0.12 -3.13
N ALA A 165 13.39 0.86 -4.24
CA ALA A 165 12.25 1.24 -5.04
C ALA A 165 12.58 1.17 -6.52
N ALA A 166 11.54 1.02 -7.32
CA ALA A 166 11.62 0.99 -8.77
C ALA A 166 10.40 1.66 -9.39
N ASP A 167 10.66 2.48 -10.40
CA ASP A 167 9.66 3.00 -11.31
C ASP A 167 9.68 2.13 -12.56
N CYS A 168 8.52 1.59 -12.95
CA CYS A 168 8.38 0.67 -14.08
C CYS A 168 7.26 1.11 -15.04
N ALA A 169 7.34 0.62 -16.28
CA ALA A 169 6.30 0.75 -17.29
C ALA A 169 6.32 -0.45 -18.24
N PHE A 170 5.56 -0.37 -19.33
CA PHE A 170 5.37 -1.49 -20.25
C PHE A 170 6.00 -1.21 -21.61
N LEU A 171 6.38 -2.29 -22.29
CA LEU A 171 6.77 -2.29 -23.68
C LEU A 171 5.64 -2.84 -24.54
N ARG A 172 5.34 -2.15 -25.64
CA ARG A 172 4.46 -2.62 -26.69
C ARG A 172 5.06 -2.25 -28.04
N ASP A 173 5.31 -3.24 -28.89
CA ASP A 173 5.93 -3.04 -30.21
C ASP A 173 7.28 -2.30 -30.16
N GLY A 174 8.11 -2.61 -29.15
CA GLY A 174 9.42 -2.00 -28.93
C GLY A 174 9.38 -0.55 -28.41
N ARG A 175 8.19 -0.02 -28.08
CA ARG A 175 8.00 1.32 -27.53
C ARG A 175 7.57 1.27 -26.07
N LEU A 176 8.00 2.26 -25.30
CA LEU A 176 7.49 2.47 -23.95
C LEU A 176 6.07 3.00 -23.97
N VAL A 177 5.20 2.37 -23.19
CA VAL A 177 3.86 2.86 -22.90
C VAL A 177 3.80 3.15 -21.40
N ILE A 178 3.83 4.44 -21.07
CA ILE A 178 3.94 4.93 -19.68
C ILE A 178 2.62 5.51 -19.17
N SER A 179 1.86 6.19 -20.02
CA SER A 179 0.68 6.92 -19.54
C SER A 179 -0.47 5.97 -19.23
N GLU A 180 -0.99 6.08 -18.00
CA GLU A 180 -2.22 5.45 -17.52
C GLU A 180 -3.48 5.94 -18.26
N ARG A 181 -3.36 6.96 -19.12
CA ARG A 181 -4.45 7.37 -20.03
C ARG A 181 -4.68 6.36 -21.16
N ASP A 182 -3.68 5.55 -21.49
CA ASP A 182 -3.86 4.39 -22.36
C ASP A 182 -4.55 3.28 -21.53
N PRO A 183 -5.77 2.84 -21.90
CA PRO A 183 -6.50 1.82 -21.14
C PRO A 183 -5.74 0.49 -20.99
N TRP A 184 -4.92 0.13 -21.99
CA TRP A 184 -4.08 -1.07 -21.92
C TRP A 184 -2.98 -0.90 -20.87
N ALA A 185 -2.32 0.27 -20.83
CA ALA A 185 -1.31 0.55 -19.82
C ALA A 185 -1.92 0.65 -18.41
N MET A 186 -3.08 1.29 -18.27
CA MET A 186 -3.81 1.33 -17.00
C MET A 186 -4.09 -0.07 -16.48
N ARG A 187 -4.60 -0.97 -17.34
CA ARG A 187 -4.85 -2.36 -16.96
C ARG A 187 -3.55 -3.07 -16.56
N GLY A 188 -2.47 -2.84 -17.29
CA GLY A 188 -1.15 -3.33 -16.94
C GLY A 188 -0.71 -2.87 -15.55
N TYR A 189 -0.94 -1.59 -15.21
CA TYR A 189 -0.57 -1.04 -13.91
C TYR A 189 -1.39 -1.62 -12.76
N GLU A 190 -2.68 -1.86 -12.94
CA GLU A 190 -3.51 -2.55 -11.94
C GLU A 190 -2.98 -3.95 -11.63
N LEU A 191 -2.69 -4.73 -12.69
CA LEU A 191 -2.14 -6.08 -12.56
C LEU A 191 -0.75 -6.06 -11.92
N TYR A 192 0.12 -5.17 -12.38
CA TYR A 192 1.46 -4.96 -11.83
C TYR A 192 1.40 -4.64 -10.34
N GLY A 193 0.51 -3.73 -9.93
CA GLY A 193 0.30 -3.38 -8.53
C GLY A 193 -0.13 -4.56 -7.68
N GLN A 194 -1.13 -5.33 -8.14
CA GLN A 194 -1.61 -6.53 -7.45
C GLN A 194 -0.50 -7.58 -7.29
N VAL A 195 0.24 -7.88 -8.36
CA VAL A 195 1.35 -8.84 -8.33
C VAL A 195 2.48 -8.35 -7.41
N ALA A 196 2.80 -7.05 -7.43
CA ALA A 196 3.82 -6.48 -6.54
C ALA A 196 3.40 -6.58 -5.06
N GLU A 197 2.14 -6.25 -4.74
CA GLU A 197 1.58 -6.37 -3.39
C GLU A 197 1.62 -7.83 -2.89
N GLN A 198 1.27 -8.81 -3.74
CA GLN A 198 1.37 -10.24 -3.42
C GLN A 198 2.80 -10.71 -3.11
N GLN A 199 3.81 -10.04 -3.69
CA GLN A 199 5.23 -10.31 -3.41
C GLN A 199 5.76 -9.51 -2.20
N GLY A 200 4.90 -8.80 -1.47
CA GLY A 200 5.25 -8.06 -0.25
C GLY A 200 5.84 -6.66 -0.51
N LEU A 201 5.68 -6.13 -1.73
CA LEU A 201 6.05 -4.75 -2.05
C LEU A 201 4.89 -3.80 -1.73
N THR A 202 5.20 -2.53 -1.48
CA THR A 202 4.21 -1.46 -1.43
C THR A 202 4.09 -0.83 -2.81
N TRP A 203 2.87 -0.74 -3.33
CA TRP A 203 2.60 -0.16 -4.64
C TRP A 203 2.09 1.30 -4.55
N GLY A 204 2.66 2.18 -5.38
CA GLY A 204 2.34 3.61 -5.41
C GLY A 204 0.95 3.94 -5.96
N GLY A 205 0.32 3.02 -6.68
CA GLY A 205 -1.06 3.18 -7.18
C GLY A 205 -2.11 3.28 -6.08
N ARG A 206 -1.79 2.84 -4.85
CA ARG A 206 -2.66 3.01 -3.66
C ARG A 206 -2.57 4.41 -3.04
N TRP A 207 -1.61 5.23 -3.45
CA TRP A 207 -1.39 6.54 -2.85
C TRP A 207 -2.37 7.57 -3.41
N ARG A 208 -2.54 8.69 -2.69
CA ARG A 208 -3.39 9.80 -3.12
C ARG A 208 -2.99 10.36 -4.49
N LEU A 209 -1.69 10.35 -4.80
CA LEU A 209 -1.15 10.81 -6.09
C LEU A 209 -1.09 9.71 -7.15
N MET A 210 -1.47 8.47 -6.81
CA MET A 210 -1.61 7.35 -7.76
C MET A 210 -0.36 7.13 -8.62
N ASP A 211 0.79 6.91 -7.98
CA ASP A 211 2.04 6.66 -8.70
C ASP A 211 2.10 5.20 -9.19
N PHE A 212 1.38 4.94 -10.28
CA PHE A 212 1.09 3.59 -10.76
C PHE A 212 2.32 2.80 -11.19
N GLY A 213 3.38 3.48 -11.65
CA GLY A 213 4.64 2.83 -12.04
C GLY A 213 5.52 2.46 -10.85
N HIS A 214 5.25 3.01 -9.67
CA HIS A 214 6.14 2.94 -8.53
C HIS A 214 5.86 1.74 -7.63
N VAL A 215 6.92 1.05 -7.23
CA VAL A 215 6.90 0.10 -6.10
C VAL A 215 8.08 0.36 -5.17
N GLU A 216 7.87 0.14 -3.88
CA GLU A 216 8.92 0.23 -2.87
C GLU A 216 8.87 -0.95 -1.90
N TRP A 217 10.04 -1.40 -1.45
CA TRP A 217 10.15 -2.41 -0.41
C TRP A 217 10.42 -1.77 0.95
N ARG A 218 9.41 -1.81 1.80
CA ARG A 218 9.49 -1.35 3.19
C ARG A 218 10.11 -2.43 4.08
N LYS A 219 11.42 -2.64 3.91
CA LYS A 219 12.18 -3.65 4.64
C LYS A 219 11.98 -3.47 6.16
N PRO A 220 11.61 -4.53 6.90
CA PRO A 220 11.46 -4.45 8.35
C PRO A 220 12.71 -3.85 9.01
N GLY A 221 12.50 -2.88 9.90
CA GLY A 221 13.59 -2.20 10.62
C GLY A 221 14.21 -1.01 9.88
N LEU A 222 14.02 -0.85 8.57
CA LEU A 222 14.43 0.36 7.86
C LEU A 222 13.41 1.47 8.09
N ARG A 223 13.89 2.65 8.52
CA ARG A 223 13.08 3.87 8.62
C ARG A 223 13.81 5.00 7.93
N LEU A 224 13.21 5.56 6.88
CA LEU A 224 13.75 6.74 6.22
C LEU A 224 13.56 7.99 7.10
N PRO A 225 14.50 8.95 7.03
CA PRO A 225 14.37 10.22 7.74
C PRO A 225 13.12 10.97 7.26
N LYS A 226 12.40 11.59 8.20
CA LYS A 226 11.25 12.46 7.87
C LYS A 226 11.73 13.83 7.38
N ALA A 227 10.90 14.48 6.55
CA ALA A 227 11.06 15.85 6.03
C ALA A 227 11.66 16.85 7.05
N THR A 228 11.26 16.75 8.31
CA THR A 228 11.58 17.70 9.39
C THR A 228 13.04 17.63 9.90
N GLN A 229 13.81 16.57 9.62
CA GLN A 229 15.11 16.36 10.28
C GLN A 229 16.36 16.85 9.52
N LEU A 230 16.23 17.41 8.32
CA LEU A 230 17.38 17.85 7.52
C LEU A 230 17.62 19.37 7.50
N VAL A 231 16.78 20.17 8.17
CA VAL A 231 16.92 21.64 8.21
C VAL A 231 17.94 22.12 9.26
N THR A 232 18.43 21.24 10.15
CA THR A 232 19.33 21.66 11.25
C THR A 232 20.82 21.35 11.01
N ALA A 233 21.23 20.96 9.81
CA ALA A 233 22.64 20.66 9.51
C ALA A 233 23.21 21.60 8.43
N HIS A 234 23.41 22.86 8.78
CA HIS A 234 24.38 23.74 8.12
C HIS A 234 25.51 24.02 9.11
N PRO A 235 26.77 23.63 8.83
CA PRO A 235 27.91 24.12 9.58
C PRO A 235 28.27 25.51 9.09
N SER A 236 28.46 26.41 10.06
CA SER A 236 29.10 27.72 9.91
C SER A 236 30.55 27.62 9.44
#